data_AF-A0A3D2F093-F1
#
_entry.id   AF-A0A3D2F093-F1
#
_cell.length_a   1.000
_cell.length_b   1.000
_cell.length_c   1.000
_cell.angle_alpha   90.00
_cell.angle_beta   90.00
_cell.angle_gamma   90.00
#
_symmetry.space_group_name_H-M   'P 1'
#
loop_
_entity.id
_entity.type
_entity.pdbx_description
1 polymer ?
#
loop_
_entity_poly.entity_id
_entity_poly.type
_entity_poly.pdbx_seq_one_letter_code
_entity_poly.pdbx_strand_id
1 'polypeptide(L)'
;MEEKPTCDVKLQQIIEEKEAIINRIIQSKSWKWTRWLRILEARLRRFLHREKLVSAPTDFAYKLNPHSGIAIIIPCHNYGKYLGDCIESALNQTILPSEILVVDDSSSDDTLHIATLYHERGVRYIRCNHGHPSDARNEGTKHTLSPFLLFLDADDMLDSDYIEKCLECMKDPSVAIAYGDMKHFGNEKRVFGAPEFDREELMRRNYISSHALMRRQVFDLVGGYRITPNTPNEDWDLYRRMLKYSWTAKKARTSVLYRKHDKNRLPTFDKNKLEYWQTARLLLNPITIFTPFAGRKEVLDKFINSLKSLDFDHSLIRLHCFDTSDNEEFASLLKMKLSLLDFGKITYASAPLPASWNHSPQSLIHNRLNSTKVQYYHDMALVYAYNNMLLSCDTEYVLALEDDVALSPDSLSMLIKTIRYPETVAAVASYPCHLQGYQMAWKLGRNGYPKHPAKKLRGIEKIDGAGFGCSLFRTAALSAMPIYTRAYEALPHWYDYNAFEHLRTQGEILCNWDIDVEHMQTNRSPLANVPIATNA
;
A
#
# COMPACT_ATOMS: atom_id res chain seq x y z
N MET A 1 -6.86 28.45 -66.51
CA MET A 1 -5.85 28.00 -65.52
C MET A 1 -6.37 28.39 -64.16
N GLU A 2 -7.05 27.46 -63.49
CA GLU A 2 -7.31 27.56 -62.05
C GLU A 2 -6.52 26.43 -61.40
N GLU A 3 -5.45 26.79 -60.69
CA GLU A 3 -4.63 25.84 -59.94
C GLU A 3 -5.45 25.27 -58.78
N LYS A 4 -5.60 23.95 -58.72
CA LYS A 4 -6.11 23.27 -57.53
C LYS A 4 -5.11 23.47 -56.39
N PRO A 5 -5.56 23.91 -55.19
CA PRO A 5 -4.65 24.10 -54.07
C PRO A 5 -4.01 22.76 -53.66
N THR A 6 -2.69 22.81 -53.48
CA THR A 6 -1.86 21.70 -53.00
C THR A 6 -2.28 21.26 -51.59
N CYS A 7 -1.99 20.00 -51.26
CA CYS A 7 -2.43 19.32 -50.02
C CYS A 7 -2.13 20.12 -48.74
N ASP A 8 -1.03 20.90 -48.73
CA ASP A 8 -0.62 21.74 -47.60
C ASP A 8 -1.57 22.90 -47.31
N VAL A 9 -2.17 23.52 -48.33
CA VAL A 9 -3.08 24.67 -48.16
C VAL A 9 -4.40 24.23 -47.50
N LYS A 10 -4.90 23.04 -47.86
CA LYS A 10 -6.10 22.46 -47.25
C LYS A 10 -5.87 22.07 -45.79
N LEU A 11 -4.68 21.58 -45.46
CA LEU A 11 -4.33 21.19 -44.10
C LEU A 11 -4.22 22.44 -43.21
N GLN A 12 -3.55 23.49 -43.68
CA GLN A 12 -3.43 24.76 -42.97
C GLN A 12 -4.80 25.36 -42.60
N GLN A 13 -5.75 25.32 -43.54
CA GLN A 13 -7.12 25.79 -43.33
C GLN A 13 -7.87 24.99 -42.26
N ILE A 14 -7.70 23.67 -42.23
CA ILE A 14 -8.30 22.80 -41.20
C ILE A 14 -7.71 23.11 -39.83
N ILE A 15 -6.42 23.40 -39.74
CA ILE A 15 -5.75 23.76 -38.49
C ILE A 15 -6.32 25.08 -37.94
N GLU A 16 -6.43 26.10 -38.80
CA GLU A 16 -6.97 27.41 -38.42
C GLU A 16 -8.43 27.34 -37.97
N GLU A 17 -9.28 26.55 -38.65
CA GLU A 17 -10.66 26.31 -38.23
C GLU A 17 -10.77 25.64 -36.86
N LYS A 18 -9.89 24.66 -36.56
CA LYS A 18 -9.89 23.95 -35.28
C LYS A 18 -9.39 24.84 -34.15
N GLU A 19 -8.39 25.69 -34.38
CA GLU A 19 -7.94 26.68 -33.39
C GLU A 19 -9.01 27.71 -33.07
N ALA A 20 -9.78 28.16 -34.06
CA ALA A 20 -10.90 29.09 -33.85
C ALA A 20 -12.02 28.49 -32.98
N ILE A 21 -12.33 27.20 -33.16
CA ILE A 21 -13.32 26.47 -32.34
C ILE A 21 -12.85 26.35 -30.89
N ILE A 22 -11.56 26.03 -30.68
CA ILE A 22 -10.96 25.92 -29.34
C ILE A 22 -11.06 27.26 -28.61
N ASN A 23 -10.70 28.36 -29.29
CA ASN A 23 -10.77 29.71 -28.71
C ASN A 23 -12.20 30.12 -28.33
N ARG A 24 -13.22 29.74 -29.11
CA ARG A 24 -14.64 29.94 -28.76
C ARG A 24 -15.08 29.15 -27.52
N ILE A 25 -14.62 27.90 -27.39
CA ILE A 25 -14.98 27.03 -26.25
C ILE A 25 -14.32 27.53 -24.95
N ILE A 26 -13.08 28.00 -25.02
CA ILE A 26 -12.36 28.57 -23.85
C ILE A 26 -13.06 29.84 -23.33
N GLN A 27 -13.67 30.63 -24.22
CA GLN A 27 -14.37 31.86 -23.84
C GLN A 27 -15.75 31.64 -23.20
N SER A 28 -16.35 30.45 -23.28
CA SER A 28 -17.76 30.23 -22.91
C SER A 28 -18.06 30.01 -21.41
N LYS A 29 -17.11 30.29 -20.50
CA LYS A 29 -17.26 30.32 -19.01
C LYS A 29 -18.23 29.30 -18.36
N SER A 30 -18.21 28.04 -18.79
CA SER A 30 -18.97 26.94 -18.14
C SER A 30 -18.04 26.09 -17.27
N TRP A 31 -18.23 26.13 -15.94
CA TRP A 31 -17.33 25.51 -14.96
C TRP A 31 -17.42 23.96 -14.90
N LYS A 32 -18.44 23.34 -15.50
CA LYS A 32 -18.64 21.87 -15.40
C LYS A 32 -17.74 21.01 -16.30
N TRP A 33 -16.88 21.59 -17.15
CA TRP A 33 -16.13 20.84 -18.17
C TRP A 33 -14.61 21.07 -18.19
N THR A 34 -14.05 21.82 -17.24
CA THR A 34 -12.67 22.32 -17.28
C THR A 34 -11.58 21.24 -17.24
N ARG A 35 -11.83 20.05 -16.67
CA ARG A 35 -10.83 18.95 -16.64
C ARG A 35 -10.76 18.17 -17.96
N TRP A 36 -11.91 17.82 -18.53
CA TRP A 36 -11.98 17.08 -19.81
C TRP A 36 -11.53 17.94 -20.99
N LEU A 37 -11.88 19.22 -21.00
CA LEU A 37 -11.50 20.15 -22.08
C LEU A 37 -9.99 20.42 -22.12
N ARG A 38 -9.31 20.52 -20.96
CA ARG A 38 -7.84 20.67 -20.90
C ARG A 38 -7.10 19.42 -21.42
N ILE A 39 -7.64 18.22 -21.14
CA ILE A 39 -7.08 16.96 -21.66
C ILE A 39 -7.26 16.88 -23.19
N LEU A 40 -8.42 17.30 -23.70
CA LEU A 40 -8.71 17.32 -25.12
C LEU A 40 -7.87 18.37 -25.88
N GLU A 41 -7.72 19.58 -25.32
CA GLU A 41 -6.85 20.62 -25.86
C GLU A 41 -5.39 20.15 -25.93
N ALA A 42 -4.88 19.54 -24.85
CA ALA A 42 -3.54 19.00 -24.82
C ALA A 42 -3.35 17.85 -25.83
N ARG A 43 -4.38 17.05 -26.12
CA ARG A 43 -4.34 16.00 -27.15
C ARG A 43 -4.32 16.59 -28.56
N LEU A 44 -5.13 17.61 -28.84
CA LEU A 44 -5.21 18.26 -30.14
C LEU A 44 -3.94 19.04 -30.48
N ARG A 45 -3.38 19.82 -29.55
CA ARG A 45 -2.10 20.51 -29.74
C ARG A 45 -0.94 19.55 -30.02
N ARG A 46 -0.95 18.37 -29.39
CA ARG A 46 0.04 17.30 -29.63
C ARG A 46 -0.12 16.61 -30.98
N PHE A 47 -1.35 16.42 -31.46
CA PHE A 47 -1.62 15.91 -32.80
C PHE A 47 -1.09 16.87 -33.88
N LEU A 48 -1.33 18.17 -33.72
CA LEU A 48 -0.83 19.22 -34.62
C LEU A 48 0.71 19.33 -34.61
N HIS A 49 1.34 19.12 -33.46
CA HIS A 49 2.81 19.09 -33.36
C HIS A 49 3.42 17.86 -34.04
N ARG A 50 2.73 16.71 -33.99
CA ARG A 50 3.14 15.47 -34.69
C ARG A 50 3.14 15.64 -36.21
N GLU A 51 2.15 16.32 -36.78
CA GLU A 51 2.12 16.57 -38.23
C GLU A 51 3.21 17.54 -38.69
N LYS A 52 3.54 18.55 -37.87
CA LYS A 52 4.69 19.45 -38.15
C LYS A 52 6.06 18.76 -38.10
N LEU A 53 6.19 17.61 -37.43
CA LEU A 53 7.44 16.83 -37.38
C LEU A 53 7.60 15.88 -38.58
N VAL A 54 6.52 15.59 -39.32
CA VAL A 54 6.55 14.67 -40.48
C VAL A 54 7.07 15.35 -41.75
N SER A 55 7.16 16.69 -41.78
CA SER A 55 7.57 17.46 -42.98
C SER A 55 9.06 17.85 -43.04
N ALA A 56 9.92 17.33 -42.17
CA ALA A 56 11.37 17.57 -42.25
C ALA A 56 12.03 16.67 -43.32
N PRO A 57 13.01 17.15 -44.12
CA PRO A 57 13.60 16.37 -45.20
C PRO A 57 14.38 15.17 -44.67
N THR A 58 14.02 13.99 -45.15
CA THR A 58 14.62 12.70 -44.85
C THR A 58 15.85 12.45 -45.73
N ASP A 59 17.03 12.27 -45.13
CA ASP A 59 18.12 11.48 -45.73
C ASP A 59 19.09 10.85 -44.69
N PHE A 60 18.59 10.59 -43.47
CA PHE A 60 19.27 9.73 -42.48
C PHE A 60 18.27 8.72 -41.92
N ALA A 61 18.60 7.43 -41.99
CA ALA A 61 17.70 6.33 -41.65
C ALA A 61 17.37 6.32 -40.14
N TYR A 62 16.14 6.73 -39.80
CA TYR A 62 15.62 6.66 -38.44
C TYR A 62 15.64 5.21 -37.94
N LYS A 63 16.39 4.92 -36.87
CA LYS A 63 16.61 3.54 -36.37
C LYS A 63 15.45 2.95 -35.56
N LEU A 64 14.36 3.69 -35.35
CA LEU A 64 13.23 3.28 -34.50
C LEU A 64 12.08 2.71 -35.33
N ASN A 65 11.26 1.85 -34.72
CA ASN A 65 10.06 1.32 -35.38
C ASN A 65 8.80 2.07 -34.87
N PRO A 66 8.24 3.02 -35.64
CA PRO A 66 7.11 3.84 -35.20
C PRO A 66 5.81 3.05 -34.93
N HIS A 67 5.75 1.78 -35.34
CA HIS A 67 4.57 0.92 -35.17
C HIS A 67 4.63 -0.01 -33.96
N SER A 68 5.78 -0.13 -33.28
CA SER A 68 5.90 -1.07 -32.14
C SER A 68 5.15 -0.60 -30.88
N GLY A 69 4.89 0.70 -30.75
CA GLY A 69 4.12 1.27 -29.65
C GLY A 69 4.80 1.13 -28.29
N ILE A 70 6.13 1.08 -28.27
CA ILE A 70 6.94 0.95 -27.06
C ILE A 70 7.75 2.23 -26.86
N ALA A 71 7.61 2.84 -25.69
CA ALA A 71 8.50 3.90 -25.24
C ALA A 71 9.45 3.37 -24.18
N ILE A 72 10.75 3.50 -24.45
CA ILE A 72 11.79 3.31 -23.44
C ILE A 72 12.08 4.67 -22.81
N ILE A 73 11.97 4.74 -21.48
CA ILE A 73 12.22 5.93 -20.68
C ILE A 73 13.45 5.66 -19.82
N ILE A 74 14.49 6.44 -20.03
CA ILE A 74 15.79 6.33 -19.37
C ILE A 74 15.93 7.47 -18.36
N PRO A 75 15.56 7.28 -17.08
CA PRO A 75 15.85 8.26 -16.04
C PRO A 75 17.37 8.36 -15.83
N CYS A 76 17.92 9.57 -15.85
CA CYS A 76 19.35 9.80 -15.76
C CYS A 76 19.66 10.96 -14.80
N HIS A 77 20.63 10.76 -13.90
CA HIS A 77 21.21 11.82 -13.08
C HIS A 77 22.69 11.50 -12.82
N ASN A 78 23.60 12.23 -13.46
CA ASN A 78 25.05 12.06 -13.35
C ASN A 78 25.55 10.64 -13.72
N TYR A 79 24.97 10.08 -14.78
CA TYR A 79 25.30 8.75 -15.31
C TYR A 79 25.80 8.79 -16.77
N GLY A 80 26.31 9.93 -17.24
CA GLY A 80 26.77 10.11 -18.62
C GLY A 80 27.79 9.07 -19.07
N LYS A 81 28.64 8.59 -18.16
CA LYS A 81 29.62 7.52 -18.41
C LYS A 81 29.00 6.20 -18.90
N TYR A 82 27.80 5.84 -18.44
CA TYR A 82 27.16 4.57 -18.80
C TYR A 82 26.00 4.74 -19.80
N LEU A 83 25.49 5.96 -19.94
CA LEU A 83 24.33 6.27 -20.76
C LEU A 83 24.49 5.81 -22.22
N GLY A 84 25.70 5.90 -22.79
CA GLY A 84 25.96 5.42 -24.15
C GLY A 84 25.67 3.92 -24.32
N ASP A 85 26.19 3.07 -23.43
CA ASP A 85 25.95 1.63 -23.44
C ASP A 85 24.45 1.30 -23.28
N CYS A 86 23.78 2.03 -22.38
CA CYS A 86 22.35 1.91 -22.13
C CYS A 86 21.54 2.19 -23.41
N ILE A 87 21.78 3.34 -24.06
CA ILE A 87 21.11 3.73 -25.31
C ILE A 87 21.41 2.73 -26.44
N GLU A 88 22.65 2.27 -26.57
CA GLU A 88 23.01 1.28 -27.58
C GLU A 88 22.28 -0.05 -27.37
N SER A 89 22.13 -0.50 -26.13
CA SER A 89 21.37 -1.73 -25.85
C SER A 89 19.89 -1.62 -26.28
N ALA A 90 19.30 -0.44 -26.12
CA ALA A 90 17.93 -0.14 -26.56
C ALA A 90 17.81 -0.05 -28.10
N LEU A 91 18.83 0.49 -28.78
CA LEU A 91 18.88 0.64 -30.23
C LEU A 91 19.26 -0.65 -30.97
N ASN A 92 19.71 -1.68 -30.26
CA ASN A 92 20.11 -2.98 -30.82
C ASN A 92 19.14 -4.11 -30.43
N GLN A 93 17.89 -3.77 -30.09
CA GLN A 93 16.83 -4.75 -29.83
C GLN A 93 16.35 -5.40 -31.14
N THR A 94 16.00 -6.69 -31.09
CA THR A 94 15.44 -7.43 -32.25
C THR A 94 14.11 -6.85 -32.70
N ILE A 95 13.31 -6.33 -31.76
CA ILE A 95 12.18 -5.44 -32.04
C ILE A 95 12.53 -4.05 -31.52
N LEU A 96 12.65 -3.11 -32.44
CA LEU A 96 13.00 -1.72 -32.13
C LEU A 96 11.84 -1.00 -31.41
N PRO A 97 12.13 -0.20 -30.37
CA PRO A 97 11.12 0.64 -29.73
C PRO A 97 10.64 1.74 -30.70
N SER A 98 9.48 2.32 -30.43
CA SER A 98 8.97 3.47 -31.18
C SER A 98 9.54 4.78 -30.67
N GLU A 99 9.92 4.83 -29.39
CA GLU A 99 10.48 6.01 -28.75
C GLU A 99 11.56 5.63 -27.73
N ILE A 100 12.63 6.42 -27.67
CA ILE A 100 13.63 6.38 -26.59
C ILE A 100 13.76 7.78 -26.02
N LEU A 101 13.51 7.92 -24.71
CA LEU A 101 13.48 9.19 -23.99
C LEU A 101 14.53 9.16 -22.88
N VAL A 102 15.59 9.95 -23.02
CA VAL A 102 16.51 10.23 -21.91
C VAL A 102 15.90 11.35 -21.08
N VAL A 103 15.54 11.06 -19.83
CA VAL A 103 14.99 12.04 -18.88
C VAL A 103 16.05 12.38 -17.85
N ASP A 104 16.73 13.49 -18.09
CA ASP A 104 17.81 14.00 -17.26
C ASP A 104 17.26 14.84 -16.10
N ASP A 105 17.41 14.33 -14.88
CA ASP A 105 17.02 15.01 -13.64
C ASP A 105 18.12 15.93 -13.15
N SER A 106 18.48 16.95 -13.93
CA SER A 106 19.45 18.00 -13.59
C SER A 106 20.92 17.55 -13.43
N SER A 107 21.40 16.65 -14.30
CA SER A 107 22.82 16.26 -14.33
C SER A 107 23.76 17.45 -14.52
N SER A 108 24.94 17.33 -13.92
CA SER A 108 26.09 18.24 -14.02
C SER A 108 27.30 17.63 -14.73
N ASP A 109 27.21 16.37 -15.15
CA ASP A 109 28.22 15.68 -15.97
C ASP A 109 27.90 15.74 -17.48
N ASP A 110 28.60 14.94 -18.28
CA ASP A 110 28.46 14.90 -19.75
C ASP A 110 27.17 14.25 -20.26
N THR A 111 26.17 13.97 -19.40
CA THR A 111 24.89 13.33 -19.77
C THR A 111 24.23 13.98 -20.98
N LEU A 112 24.11 15.32 -21.01
CA LEU A 112 23.52 16.05 -22.14
C LEU A 112 24.29 15.82 -23.44
N HIS A 113 25.62 15.90 -23.35
CA HIS A 113 26.49 15.72 -24.51
C HIS A 113 26.30 14.31 -25.09
N ILE A 114 26.38 13.28 -24.24
CA ILE A 114 26.21 11.88 -24.64
C ILE A 114 24.83 11.65 -25.25
N ALA A 115 23.74 12.12 -24.64
CA ALA A 115 22.39 11.95 -25.19
C ALA A 115 22.23 12.60 -26.57
N THR A 116 22.86 13.76 -26.78
CA THR A 116 22.77 14.51 -28.05
C THR A 116 23.46 13.77 -29.21
N LEU A 117 24.51 12.98 -28.94
CA LEU A 117 25.18 12.16 -29.97
C LEU A 117 24.23 11.12 -30.62
N TYR A 118 23.13 10.77 -29.94
CA TYR A 118 22.14 9.81 -30.44
C TYR A 118 20.88 10.47 -31.04
N HIS A 119 20.85 11.80 -31.15
CA HIS A 119 19.67 12.52 -31.63
C HIS A 119 19.25 12.09 -33.05
N GLU A 120 20.22 11.96 -33.96
CA GLU A 120 20.00 11.52 -35.34
C GLU A 120 19.47 10.08 -35.43
N ARG A 121 19.65 9.28 -34.37
CA ARG A 121 19.13 7.91 -34.25
C ARG A 121 17.75 7.85 -33.60
N GLY A 122 17.11 9.00 -33.36
CA GLY A 122 15.75 9.12 -32.84
C GLY A 122 15.64 9.22 -31.32
N VAL A 123 16.77 9.36 -30.60
CA VAL A 123 16.77 9.54 -29.15
C VAL A 123 16.36 10.97 -28.79
N ARG A 124 15.40 11.12 -27.89
CA ARG A 124 14.97 12.43 -27.38
C ARG A 124 15.54 12.67 -25.98
N TYR A 125 16.04 13.88 -25.75
CA TYR A 125 16.50 14.33 -24.44
C TYR A 125 15.47 15.28 -23.81
N ILE A 126 15.15 15.04 -22.54
CA ILE A 126 14.21 15.81 -21.74
C ILE A 126 14.94 16.16 -20.43
N ARG A 127 14.99 17.45 -20.09
CA ARG A 127 15.57 17.90 -18.81
C ARG A 127 14.46 18.22 -17.81
N CYS A 128 14.63 17.78 -16.57
CA CYS A 128 13.76 18.09 -15.43
C CYS A 128 14.59 18.39 -14.17
N ASN A 129 13.92 18.74 -13.07
CA ASN A 129 14.56 19.05 -11.78
C ASN A 129 13.61 18.66 -10.63
N HIS A 130 13.46 17.37 -10.41
CA HIS A 130 12.60 16.78 -9.39
C HIS A 130 13.39 16.23 -8.20
N GLY A 131 14.64 15.79 -8.43
CA GLY A 131 15.50 15.23 -7.38
C GLY A 131 15.15 13.80 -6.97
N HIS A 132 14.37 13.07 -7.77
CA HIS A 132 13.99 11.68 -7.51
C HIS A 132 13.71 10.89 -8.81
N PRO A 133 14.22 9.64 -8.96
CA PRO A 133 14.02 8.86 -10.19
C PRO A 133 12.56 8.51 -10.47
N SER A 134 11.72 8.28 -9.44
CA SER A 134 10.27 8.11 -9.62
C SER A 134 9.63 9.27 -10.38
N ASP A 135 10.04 10.50 -10.07
CA ASP A 135 9.53 11.68 -10.75
C ASP A 135 10.10 11.83 -12.15
N ALA A 136 11.38 11.52 -12.36
CA ALA A 136 11.95 11.49 -13.71
C ALA A 136 11.23 10.46 -14.59
N ARG A 137 10.90 9.27 -14.07
CA ARG A 137 10.10 8.25 -14.77
C ARG A 137 8.70 8.79 -15.09
N ASN A 138 8.01 9.33 -14.09
CA ASN A 138 6.69 9.95 -14.29
C ASN A 138 6.74 11.09 -15.31
N GLU A 139 7.75 11.94 -15.27
CA GLU A 139 7.95 13.03 -16.23
C GLU A 139 8.09 12.48 -17.64
N GLY A 140 8.95 11.47 -17.85
CA GLY A 140 9.10 10.79 -19.14
C GLY A 140 7.78 10.29 -19.71
N THR A 141 6.89 9.71 -18.87
CA THR A 141 5.58 9.22 -19.35
C THR A 141 4.66 10.31 -19.88
N LYS A 142 4.84 11.58 -19.47
CA LYS A 142 4.06 12.72 -19.97
C LYS A 142 4.40 13.04 -21.44
N HIS A 143 5.60 12.67 -21.89
CA HIS A 143 6.14 13.00 -23.22
C HIS A 143 5.92 11.94 -24.29
N THR A 144 5.37 10.78 -23.93
CA THR A 144 5.02 9.70 -24.86
C THR A 144 3.51 9.44 -24.87
N LEU A 145 2.99 8.80 -25.93
CA LEU A 145 1.65 8.19 -26.01
C LEU A 145 1.69 6.68 -26.27
N SER A 146 2.88 6.07 -26.21
CA SER A 146 3.09 4.66 -26.51
C SER A 146 2.24 3.75 -25.59
N PRO A 147 1.55 2.72 -26.14
CA PRO A 147 0.73 1.80 -25.36
C PRO A 147 1.53 0.95 -24.37
N PHE A 148 2.83 0.76 -24.61
CA PHE A 148 3.75 0.08 -23.71
C PHE A 148 4.86 1.00 -23.23
N LEU A 149 5.21 0.88 -21.95
CA LEU A 149 6.26 1.63 -21.28
C LEU A 149 7.33 0.64 -20.77
N LEU A 150 8.59 0.99 -20.95
CA LEU A 150 9.73 0.30 -20.35
C LEU A 150 10.63 1.36 -19.71
N PHE A 151 10.93 1.20 -18.43
CA PHE A 151 11.90 2.06 -17.75
C PHE A 151 13.25 1.37 -17.74
N LEU A 152 14.30 2.04 -18.21
CA LEU A 152 15.65 1.48 -18.30
C LEU A 152 16.60 2.39 -17.55
N ASP A 153 17.18 1.92 -16.45
CA ASP A 153 18.11 2.73 -15.66
C ASP A 153 19.38 3.03 -16.50
N ALA A 154 19.92 4.25 -16.39
CA ALA A 154 20.95 4.77 -17.29
C ALA A 154 22.30 4.03 -17.22
N ASP A 155 22.51 3.21 -16.20
CA ASP A 155 23.65 2.34 -15.99
C ASP A 155 23.43 0.89 -16.44
N ASP A 156 22.19 0.51 -16.72
CA ASP A 156 21.78 -0.84 -17.09
C ASP A 156 21.59 -1.02 -18.60
N MET A 157 21.48 -2.28 -19.03
CA MET A 157 21.31 -2.65 -20.43
C MET A 157 20.26 -3.76 -20.57
N LEU A 158 19.71 -3.94 -21.77
CA LEU A 158 18.80 -5.03 -22.10
C LEU A 158 19.52 -6.12 -22.90
N ASP A 159 19.19 -7.41 -22.67
CA ASP A 159 19.51 -8.45 -23.65
C ASP A 159 18.85 -8.09 -25.01
N SER A 160 19.48 -8.46 -26.13
CA SER A 160 19.04 -8.03 -27.46
C SER A 160 17.61 -8.46 -27.83
N ASP A 161 17.08 -9.50 -27.20
CA ASP A 161 15.74 -10.03 -27.43
C ASP A 161 14.70 -9.61 -26.37
N TYR A 162 15.08 -8.72 -25.44
CA TYR A 162 14.26 -8.40 -24.27
C TYR A 162 12.87 -7.91 -24.63
N ILE A 163 12.79 -6.94 -25.54
CA ILE A 163 11.52 -6.38 -26.00
C ILE A 163 10.66 -7.44 -26.69
N GLU A 164 11.26 -8.26 -27.56
CA GLU A 164 10.56 -9.30 -28.31
C GLU A 164 9.93 -10.33 -27.37
N LYS A 165 10.70 -10.87 -26.41
CA LYS A 165 10.20 -11.86 -25.45
C LYS A 165 9.14 -11.27 -24.51
N CYS A 166 9.31 -10.02 -24.09
CA CYS A 166 8.30 -9.35 -23.28
C CYS A 166 7.01 -9.10 -24.07
N LEU A 167 7.09 -8.65 -25.34
CA LEU A 167 5.92 -8.44 -26.19
C LEU A 167 5.13 -9.73 -26.44
N GLU A 168 5.81 -10.87 -26.60
CA GLU A 168 5.14 -12.16 -26.72
C GLU A 168 4.21 -12.42 -25.53
N CYS A 169 4.66 -12.09 -24.31
CA CYS A 169 3.85 -12.20 -23.10
C CYS A 169 2.66 -11.22 -23.10
N MET A 170 2.85 -10.00 -23.64
CA MET A 170 1.86 -8.92 -23.66
C MET A 170 0.76 -9.09 -24.72
N LYS A 171 0.87 -10.10 -25.62
CA LYS A 171 -0.20 -10.49 -26.56
C LYS A 171 -1.47 -10.88 -25.83
N ASP A 172 -1.34 -11.47 -24.64
CA ASP A 172 -2.46 -11.72 -23.75
C ASP A 172 -2.96 -10.39 -23.17
N PRO A 173 -4.20 -9.98 -23.46
CA PRO A 173 -4.72 -8.69 -23.04
C PRO A 173 -4.91 -8.58 -21.53
N SER A 174 -4.88 -9.70 -20.77
CA SER A 174 -4.94 -9.69 -19.31
C SER A 174 -3.59 -9.39 -18.64
N VAL A 175 -2.49 -9.42 -19.41
CA VAL A 175 -1.14 -9.18 -18.91
C VAL A 175 -0.87 -7.67 -18.91
N ALA A 176 -0.58 -7.14 -17.73
CA ALA A 176 -0.20 -5.75 -17.51
C ALA A 176 1.32 -5.56 -17.47
N ILE A 177 2.07 -6.60 -17.09
CA ILE A 177 3.51 -6.53 -16.83
C ILE A 177 4.18 -7.78 -17.40
N ALA A 178 5.23 -7.61 -18.20
CA ALA A 178 6.14 -8.67 -18.61
C ALA A 178 7.55 -8.38 -18.09
N TYR A 179 8.22 -9.37 -17.50
CA TYR A 179 9.52 -9.18 -16.86
C TYR A 179 10.46 -10.36 -17.11
N GLY A 180 11.77 -10.11 -17.15
CA GLY A 180 12.79 -11.13 -17.33
C GLY A 180 13.54 -11.50 -16.06
N ASP A 181 14.55 -12.34 -16.22
CA ASP A 181 15.58 -12.56 -15.20
C ASP A 181 16.54 -11.35 -15.11
N MET A 182 17.39 -11.33 -14.08
CA MET A 182 18.40 -10.29 -13.92
C MET A 182 19.80 -10.91 -13.96
N LYS A 183 20.66 -10.40 -14.84
CA LYS A 183 22.06 -10.80 -14.95
C LYS A 183 22.96 -9.64 -14.54
N HIS A 184 23.68 -9.80 -13.44
CA HIS A 184 24.70 -8.85 -13.02
C HIS A 184 25.91 -8.91 -13.96
N PHE A 185 26.45 -7.74 -14.29
CA PHE A 185 27.73 -7.59 -14.99
C PHE A 185 28.55 -6.42 -14.40
N GLY A 186 29.78 -6.22 -14.86
CA GLY A 186 30.71 -5.25 -14.26
C GLY A 186 31.48 -5.87 -13.11
N ASN A 187 31.38 -5.29 -11.91
CA ASN A 187 32.12 -5.73 -10.71
C ASN A 187 31.60 -7.05 -10.11
N GLU A 188 30.45 -7.56 -10.57
CA GLU A 188 29.90 -8.87 -10.19
C GLU A 188 29.35 -9.57 -11.42
N LYS A 189 29.45 -10.90 -11.46
CA LYS A 189 28.79 -11.73 -12.48
C LYS A 189 27.92 -12.76 -11.77
N ARG A 190 26.60 -12.53 -11.78
CA ARG A 190 25.63 -13.38 -11.11
C ARG A 190 24.30 -13.33 -11.84
N VAL A 191 23.58 -14.44 -11.87
CA VAL A 191 22.23 -14.51 -12.45
C VAL A 191 21.22 -14.70 -11.34
N PHE A 192 20.18 -13.89 -11.34
CA PHE A 192 19.01 -13.98 -10.46
C PHE A 192 17.81 -14.36 -11.31
N GLY A 193 17.33 -15.59 -11.12
CA GLY A 193 16.11 -16.05 -11.74
C GLY A 193 14.90 -15.46 -11.03
N ALA A 194 14.07 -14.69 -11.74
CA ALA A 194 12.77 -14.30 -11.23
C ALA A 194 11.86 -15.54 -11.17
N PRO A 195 11.01 -15.72 -10.14
CA PRO A 195 10.02 -16.78 -10.14
C PRO A 195 8.95 -16.53 -11.22
N GLU A 196 8.14 -17.55 -11.52
CA GLU A 196 6.89 -17.33 -12.25
C GLU A 196 5.96 -16.41 -11.44
N PHE A 197 5.04 -15.72 -12.13
CA PHE A 197 4.17 -14.75 -11.47
C PHE A 197 3.24 -15.45 -10.47
N ASP A 198 3.44 -15.11 -9.20
CA ASP A 198 2.52 -15.42 -8.11
C ASP A 198 2.16 -14.11 -7.41
N ARG A 199 0.85 -13.86 -7.31
CA ARG A 199 0.32 -12.62 -6.75
C ARG A 199 0.55 -12.54 -5.25
N GLU A 200 0.36 -13.65 -4.54
CA GLU A 200 0.58 -13.71 -3.10
C GLU A 200 2.05 -13.46 -2.79
N GLU A 201 2.95 -14.04 -3.59
CA GLU A 201 4.37 -13.83 -3.49
C GLU A 201 4.77 -12.39 -3.82
N LEU A 202 4.10 -11.75 -4.78
CA LEU A 202 4.33 -10.34 -5.09
C LEU A 202 3.91 -9.44 -3.92
N MET A 203 2.88 -9.80 -3.17
CA MET A 203 2.53 -9.09 -1.94
C MET A 203 3.57 -9.29 -0.82
N ARG A 204 4.40 -10.33 -0.93
CA ARG A 204 5.40 -10.72 0.08
C ARG A 204 6.80 -10.19 -0.20
N ARG A 205 7.24 -10.11 -1.46
CA ARG A 205 8.57 -9.61 -1.85
C ARG A 205 8.59 -8.99 -3.24
N ASN A 206 9.55 -8.10 -3.48
CA ASN A 206 9.83 -7.62 -4.82
C ASN A 206 10.74 -8.60 -5.56
N TYR A 207 10.21 -9.24 -6.60
CA TYR A 207 10.98 -10.11 -7.50
C TYR A 207 10.88 -9.69 -8.97
N ILE A 208 10.11 -8.65 -9.27
CA ILE A 208 9.95 -8.09 -10.60
C ILE A 208 10.92 -6.92 -10.70
N SER A 209 11.87 -6.95 -11.63
CA SER A 209 12.82 -5.86 -11.81
C SER A 209 12.13 -4.57 -12.26
N SER A 210 12.69 -3.41 -11.90
CA SER A 210 12.30 -2.07 -12.38
C SER A 210 12.19 -1.94 -13.92
N HIS A 211 12.83 -2.86 -14.64
CA HIS A 211 12.94 -2.94 -16.09
C HIS A 211 11.78 -3.67 -16.81
N ALA A 212 10.70 -3.96 -16.09
CA ALA A 212 9.55 -4.64 -16.70
C ALA A 212 8.93 -3.83 -17.86
N LEU A 213 8.45 -4.53 -18.88
CA LEU A 213 7.60 -3.94 -19.92
C LEU A 213 6.16 -3.88 -19.40
N MET A 214 5.54 -2.70 -19.49
CA MET A 214 4.28 -2.42 -18.80
C MET A 214 3.23 -1.87 -19.75
N ARG A 215 1.97 -2.27 -19.55
CA ARG A 215 0.83 -1.70 -20.26
C ARG A 215 0.53 -0.31 -19.68
N ARG A 216 0.66 0.73 -20.51
CA ARG A 216 0.44 2.12 -20.10
C ARG A 216 -0.91 2.35 -19.44
N GLN A 217 -1.97 1.80 -20.01
CA GLN A 217 -3.33 2.00 -19.49
C GLN A 217 -3.43 1.65 -18.00
N VAL A 218 -2.75 0.57 -17.58
CA VAL A 218 -2.77 0.13 -16.20
C VAL A 218 -1.90 1.04 -15.33
N PHE A 219 -0.75 1.47 -15.84
CA PHE A 219 0.11 2.47 -15.20
C PHE A 219 -0.64 3.80 -14.93
N ASP A 220 -1.35 4.31 -15.93
CA ASP A 220 -2.12 5.55 -15.85
C ASP A 220 -3.29 5.41 -14.84
N LEU A 221 -3.97 4.26 -14.82
CA LEU A 221 -5.09 3.99 -13.90
C LEU A 221 -4.67 3.98 -12.43
N VAL A 222 -3.46 3.52 -12.13
CA VAL A 222 -2.95 3.50 -10.76
C VAL A 222 -2.22 4.78 -10.35
N GLY A 223 -2.10 5.76 -11.27
CA GLY A 223 -1.47 7.05 -11.01
C GLY A 223 0.06 7.06 -11.09
N GLY A 224 0.68 6.08 -11.76
CA GLY A 224 2.13 6.02 -11.95
C GLY A 224 2.93 5.78 -10.67
N TYR A 225 4.20 6.19 -10.64
CA TYR A 225 5.04 6.06 -9.45
C TYR A 225 4.59 7.04 -8.36
N ARG A 226 4.63 6.60 -7.09
CA ARG A 226 4.41 7.46 -5.91
C ARG A 226 5.74 7.82 -5.29
N ILE A 227 5.82 9.02 -4.71
CA ILE A 227 6.88 9.38 -3.77
C ILE A 227 6.27 9.37 -2.38
N THR A 228 6.68 8.42 -1.57
CA THR A 228 6.29 8.33 -0.17
C THR A 228 7.57 8.40 0.67
N PRO A 229 7.62 9.27 1.69
CA PRO A 229 8.74 9.29 2.62
C PRO A 229 9.00 7.87 3.12
N ASN A 230 10.26 7.44 3.11
CA ASN A 230 10.70 6.14 3.65
C ASN A 230 10.19 4.89 2.90
N THR A 231 9.84 4.99 1.61
CA THR A 231 9.45 3.81 0.80
C THR A 231 10.51 3.47 -0.26
N PRO A 232 11.59 2.74 0.09
CA PRO A 232 12.44 2.12 -0.91
C PRO A 232 11.65 1.15 -1.81
N ASN A 233 12.02 1.08 -3.09
CA ASN A 233 11.41 0.22 -4.12
C ASN A 233 10.08 0.77 -4.67
N GLU A 234 10.18 1.93 -5.32
CA GLU A 234 9.08 2.56 -6.04
C GLU A 234 8.43 1.65 -7.11
N ASP A 235 9.20 0.70 -7.65
CA ASP A 235 8.79 -0.33 -8.60
C ASP A 235 7.85 -1.35 -7.94
N TRP A 236 8.17 -1.83 -6.75
CA TRP A 236 7.35 -2.81 -6.05
C TRP A 236 5.96 -2.28 -5.68
N ASP A 237 5.90 -1.05 -5.15
CA ASP A 237 4.62 -0.36 -4.88
C ASP A 237 3.78 -0.25 -6.15
N LEU A 238 4.41 0.17 -7.25
CA LEU A 238 3.75 0.30 -8.54
C LEU A 238 3.19 -1.05 -9.02
N TYR A 239 3.99 -2.11 -9.01
CA TYR A 239 3.57 -3.43 -9.48
C TYR A 239 2.44 -4.00 -8.64
N ARG A 240 2.47 -3.82 -7.30
CA ARG A 240 1.37 -4.25 -6.42
C ARG A 240 0.07 -3.54 -6.72
N ARG A 241 0.11 -2.22 -6.95
CA ARG A 241 -1.09 -1.46 -7.34
C ARG A 241 -1.63 -1.91 -8.70
N MET A 242 -0.75 -2.13 -9.67
CA MET A 242 -1.15 -2.55 -11.02
C MET A 242 -1.74 -3.96 -11.04
N LEU A 243 -1.21 -4.86 -10.23
CA LEU A 243 -1.58 -6.29 -10.18
C LEU A 243 -2.56 -6.62 -9.05
N LYS A 244 -3.12 -5.59 -8.39
CA LYS A 244 -4.10 -5.72 -7.30
C LYS A 244 -5.41 -6.35 -7.76
N TYR A 245 -5.82 -6.13 -9.01
CA TYR A 245 -7.10 -6.58 -9.56
C TYR A 245 -6.90 -7.73 -10.57
N SER A 246 -7.76 -7.83 -11.59
CA SER A 246 -7.76 -8.91 -12.59
C SER A 246 -6.56 -8.92 -13.55
N TRP A 247 -5.70 -7.88 -13.49
CA TRP A 247 -4.47 -7.84 -14.26
C TRP A 247 -3.45 -8.87 -13.74
N THR A 248 -2.70 -9.45 -14.67
CA THR A 248 -1.66 -10.45 -14.38
C THR A 248 -0.29 -9.98 -14.87
N ALA A 249 0.76 -10.68 -14.46
CA ALA A 249 2.10 -10.52 -15.01
C ALA A 249 2.60 -11.86 -15.57
N LYS A 250 3.57 -11.82 -16.48
CA LYS A 250 4.22 -13.00 -17.03
C LYS A 250 5.73 -12.86 -17.04
N LYS A 251 6.41 -13.95 -16.71
CA LYS A 251 7.85 -14.05 -16.85
C LYS A 251 8.21 -14.34 -18.31
N ALA A 252 9.03 -13.48 -18.90
CA ALA A 252 9.62 -13.65 -20.22
C ALA A 252 10.97 -14.38 -20.11
N ARG A 253 11.29 -15.22 -21.09
CA ARG A 253 12.58 -15.93 -21.17
C ARG A 253 13.68 -15.05 -21.77
N THR A 254 14.02 -13.99 -21.06
CA THR A 254 15.07 -13.00 -21.41
C THR A 254 15.64 -12.44 -20.12
N SER A 255 16.61 -11.52 -20.21
CA SER A 255 17.18 -10.88 -19.02
C SER A 255 17.47 -9.40 -19.21
N VAL A 256 17.31 -8.65 -18.12
CA VAL A 256 17.99 -7.36 -17.98
C VAL A 256 19.44 -7.60 -17.56
N LEU A 257 20.35 -6.80 -18.11
CA LEU A 257 21.74 -6.75 -17.71
C LEU A 257 21.89 -5.62 -16.69
N TYR A 258 22.07 -5.99 -15.42
CA TYR A 258 22.19 -5.06 -14.30
C TYR A 258 23.65 -4.77 -13.99
N ARG A 259 24.08 -3.50 -14.08
CA ARG A 259 25.48 -3.13 -13.90
C ARG A 259 25.82 -3.01 -12.42
N LYS A 260 26.90 -3.67 -12.00
CA LYS A 260 27.52 -3.51 -10.68
C LYS A 260 28.76 -2.64 -10.79
N HIS A 261 28.78 -1.54 -10.04
CA HIS A 261 29.89 -0.60 -9.89
C HIS A 261 29.89 0.06 -8.50
N ASP A 262 30.99 0.72 -8.14
CA ASP A 262 31.23 1.23 -6.77
C ASP A 262 30.26 2.33 -6.34
N LYS A 263 29.64 3.02 -7.31
CA LYS A 263 28.62 4.06 -7.09
C LYS A 263 27.17 3.57 -7.18
N ASN A 264 26.91 2.26 -7.25
CA ASN A 264 25.51 1.79 -7.30
C ASN A 264 24.78 2.34 -6.09
N ARG A 265 23.55 2.83 -6.29
CA ARG A 265 22.67 3.29 -5.19
C ARG A 265 22.39 2.19 -4.15
N LEU A 266 22.73 0.94 -4.47
CA LEU A 266 22.78 -0.20 -3.56
C LEU A 266 24.23 -0.49 -3.11
N PRO A 267 24.77 0.20 -2.08
CA PRO A 267 25.84 -0.40 -1.29
C PRO A 267 25.23 -1.57 -0.52
N THR A 268 26.01 -2.67 -0.40
CA THR A 268 25.96 -3.73 0.63
C THR A 268 24.59 -4.15 1.19
N PHE A 269 24.29 -5.45 1.20
CA PHE A 269 23.18 -6.03 1.96
C PHE A 269 23.26 -5.63 3.45
N ASP A 270 22.73 -4.46 3.78
CA ASP A 270 22.63 -3.94 5.13
C ASP A 270 21.51 -4.70 5.84
N LYS A 271 21.76 -5.17 7.07
CA LYS A 271 20.78 -5.93 7.88
C LYS A 271 19.46 -5.15 8.04
N ASN A 272 19.53 -3.83 8.02
CA ASN A 272 18.38 -2.91 8.06
C ASN A 272 17.42 -3.04 6.84
N LYS A 273 17.90 -3.53 5.68
CA LYS A 273 17.03 -3.73 4.50
C LYS A 273 16.22 -5.04 4.56
N LEU A 274 16.66 -6.06 5.31
CA LEU A 274 15.87 -7.28 5.51
C LEU A 274 14.63 -7.00 6.39
N GLU A 275 14.82 -6.21 7.45
CA GLU A 275 13.74 -5.65 8.27
C GLU A 275 12.80 -4.75 7.44
N TYR A 276 13.32 -4.04 6.45
CA TYR A 276 12.51 -3.23 5.53
C TYR A 276 11.59 -4.08 4.63
N TRP A 277 12.07 -5.17 4.03
CA TRP A 277 11.22 -6.04 3.20
C TRP A 277 10.08 -6.68 4.01
N GLN A 278 10.38 -7.06 5.25
CA GLN A 278 9.37 -7.48 6.21
C GLN A 278 8.42 -6.31 6.51
N THR A 279 8.92 -5.14 6.83
CA THR A 279 8.11 -3.97 7.19
C THR A 279 7.21 -3.50 6.04
N ALA A 280 7.70 -3.38 4.81
CA ALA A 280 6.91 -2.96 3.66
C ALA A 280 5.92 -4.04 3.18
N ARG A 281 6.24 -5.34 3.36
CA ARG A 281 5.25 -6.41 3.25
C ARG A 281 4.11 -6.19 4.24
N LEU A 282 4.43 -5.86 5.48
CA LEU A 282 3.47 -5.74 6.56
C LEU A 282 2.60 -4.46 6.44
N LEU A 283 3.22 -3.29 6.21
CA LEU A 283 2.55 -1.98 6.20
C LEU A 283 1.70 -1.69 4.96
N LEU A 284 1.90 -2.43 3.87
CA LEU A 284 1.18 -2.19 2.62
C LEU A 284 0.04 -3.19 2.38
N ASN A 285 -0.18 -4.13 3.31
CA ASN A 285 -1.33 -5.01 3.26
C ASN A 285 -2.58 -4.29 3.80
N PRO A 286 -3.77 -4.59 3.24
CA PRO A 286 -5.00 -4.14 3.85
C PRO A 286 -5.14 -4.69 5.28
N ILE A 287 -5.67 -3.87 6.18
CA ILE A 287 -5.85 -4.21 7.59
C ILE A 287 -7.29 -3.91 7.97
N THR A 288 -7.93 -4.82 8.70
CA THR A 288 -9.24 -4.55 9.29
C THR A 288 -9.06 -4.00 10.69
N ILE A 289 -9.61 -2.82 10.99
CA ILE A 289 -9.85 -2.38 12.37
C ILE A 289 -11.26 -2.84 12.73
N PHE A 290 -11.37 -3.79 13.64
CA PHE A 290 -12.63 -4.31 14.16
C PHE A 290 -12.93 -3.63 15.50
N THR A 291 -14.05 -2.91 15.58
CA THR A 291 -14.46 -2.19 16.78
C THR A 291 -15.89 -2.56 17.18
N PRO A 292 -16.07 -3.25 18.33
CA PRO A 292 -17.37 -3.36 18.95
C PRO A 292 -17.72 -2.05 19.67
N PHE A 293 -18.80 -1.39 19.25
CA PHE A 293 -19.28 -0.18 19.90
C PHE A 293 -20.31 -0.55 20.96
N ALA A 294 -20.09 -0.11 22.19
CA ALA A 294 -21.04 -0.31 23.28
C ALA A 294 -22.09 0.79 23.35
N GLY A 295 -21.88 1.95 22.71
CA GLY A 295 -22.79 3.10 22.77
C GLY A 295 -22.31 4.28 23.62
N ARG A 296 -20.99 4.43 23.80
CA ARG A 296 -20.38 5.48 24.63
C ARG A 296 -20.27 6.80 23.85
N LYS A 297 -21.27 7.67 23.96
CA LYS A 297 -21.32 8.95 23.22
C LYS A 297 -20.16 9.89 23.60
N GLU A 298 -19.77 9.88 24.87
CA GLU A 298 -18.81 10.82 25.47
C GLU A 298 -17.36 10.66 24.96
N VAL A 299 -16.98 9.45 24.53
CA VAL A 299 -15.63 9.15 24.01
C VAL A 299 -15.60 9.02 22.48
N LEU A 300 -16.77 8.95 21.84
CA LEU A 300 -16.89 8.70 20.40
C LEU A 300 -16.12 9.73 19.56
N ASP A 301 -16.18 11.01 19.91
CA ASP A 301 -15.45 12.06 19.19
C ASP A 301 -13.94 11.85 19.25
N LYS A 302 -13.43 11.51 20.42
CA LYS A 302 -12.01 11.27 20.62
C LYS A 302 -11.55 9.99 19.92
N PHE A 303 -12.36 8.93 19.97
CA PHE A 303 -12.14 7.70 19.22
C PHE A 303 -12.01 7.98 17.70
N ILE A 304 -13.00 8.66 17.11
CA ILE A 304 -13.01 8.99 15.69
C ILE A 304 -11.82 9.88 15.30
N ASN A 305 -11.45 10.85 16.15
CA ASN A 305 -10.29 11.69 15.90
C ASN A 305 -8.96 10.90 15.96
N SER A 306 -8.85 9.92 16.86
CA SER A 306 -7.67 9.05 16.92
C SER A 306 -7.48 8.25 15.64
N LEU A 307 -8.58 7.72 15.07
CA LEU A 307 -8.58 7.03 13.79
C LEU A 307 -8.20 7.95 12.61
N LYS A 308 -8.68 9.19 12.59
CA LYS A 308 -8.32 10.19 11.57
C LYS A 308 -6.85 10.58 11.60
N SER A 309 -6.22 10.51 12.77
CA SER A 309 -4.84 10.93 12.98
C SER A 309 -3.78 9.85 12.69
N LEU A 310 -4.19 8.64 12.30
CA LEU A 310 -3.27 7.55 12.05
C LEU A 310 -2.28 7.89 10.92
N ASP A 311 -0.99 7.74 11.19
CA ASP A 311 0.08 7.82 10.18
C ASP A 311 0.17 6.49 9.41
N PHE A 312 -0.85 6.25 8.59
CA PHE A 312 -0.99 5.04 7.79
C PHE A 312 -1.74 5.35 6.48
N ASP A 313 -1.54 4.53 5.44
CA ASP A 313 -2.33 4.70 4.20
C ASP A 313 -3.79 4.30 4.47
N HIS A 314 -4.65 5.32 4.65
CA HIS A 314 -6.07 5.16 4.93
C HIS A 314 -6.79 4.32 3.87
N SER A 315 -6.31 4.27 2.63
CA SER A 315 -6.88 3.43 1.57
C SER A 315 -6.69 1.92 1.79
N LEU A 316 -5.78 1.55 2.70
CA LEU A 316 -5.52 0.18 3.12
C LEU A 316 -6.32 -0.21 4.38
N ILE A 317 -6.94 0.74 5.07
CA ILE A 317 -7.73 0.48 6.28
C ILE A 317 -9.16 0.08 5.88
N ARG A 318 -9.61 -1.06 6.42
CA ARG A 318 -11.01 -1.47 6.44
C ARG A 318 -11.53 -1.31 7.86
N LEU A 319 -12.42 -0.38 8.11
CA LEU A 319 -13.06 -0.23 9.41
C LEU A 319 -14.34 -1.06 9.47
N HIS A 320 -14.40 -2.00 10.40
CA HIS A 320 -15.58 -2.81 10.69
C HIS A 320 -16.18 -2.41 12.03
N CYS A 321 -17.26 -1.65 11.97
CA CYS A 321 -18.01 -1.17 13.12
C CYS A 321 -19.11 -2.16 13.46
N PHE A 322 -19.00 -2.76 14.65
CA PHE A 322 -19.94 -3.73 15.17
C PHE A 322 -20.73 -3.08 16.32
N ASP A 323 -21.93 -2.56 16.02
CA ASP A 323 -22.70 -1.78 16.98
C ASP A 323 -23.60 -2.67 17.86
N THR A 324 -23.20 -2.80 19.13
CA THR A 324 -23.92 -3.59 20.16
C THR A 324 -24.81 -2.73 21.06
N SER A 325 -24.84 -1.41 20.84
CA SER A 325 -25.46 -0.44 21.76
C SER A 325 -26.97 -0.55 21.88
N ASP A 326 -27.63 -1.10 20.86
CA ASP A 326 -29.09 -1.10 20.70
C ASP A 326 -29.72 0.29 20.86
N ASN A 327 -29.00 1.34 20.41
CA ASN A 327 -29.40 2.73 20.56
C ASN A 327 -29.41 3.45 19.21
N GLU A 328 -30.61 3.78 18.71
CA GLU A 328 -30.79 4.40 17.39
C GLU A 328 -30.15 5.79 17.25
N GLU A 329 -30.14 6.57 18.33
CA GLU A 329 -29.52 7.90 18.34
C GLU A 329 -27.99 7.78 18.27
N PHE A 330 -27.40 6.84 19.02
CA PHE A 330 -25.99 6.52 18.95
C PHE A 330 -25.61 5.98 17.57
N ALA A 331 -26.38 5.03 17.03
CA ALA A 331 -26.17 4.47 15.70
C ALA A 331 -26.17 5.54 14.61
N SER A 332 -27.11 6.49 14.68
CA SER A 332 -27.20 7.62 13.74
C SER A 332 -25.98 8.53 13.84
N LEU A 333 -25.57 8.87 15.06
CA LEU A 333 -24.38 9.69 15.32
C LEU A 333 -23.10 9.00 14.84
N LEU A 334 -22.96 7.70 15.11
CA LEU A 334 -21.82 6.89 14.67
C LEU A 334 -21.74 6.87 13.15
N LYS A 335 -22.82 6.51 12.44
CA LYS A 335 -22.85 6.51 10.96
C LYS A 335 -22.48 7.87 10.36
N MET A 336 -22.97 8.96 10.95
CA MET A 336 -22.63 10.32 10.52
C MET A 336 -21.13 10.61 10.71
N LYS A 337 -20.53 10.23 11.83
CA LYS A 337 -19.08 10.46 12.05
C LYS A 337 -18.22 9.57 11.17
N LEU A 338 -18.64 8.33 10.94
CA LEU A 338 -17.95 7.38 10.06
C LEU A 338 -17.93 7.83 8.60
N SER A 339 -18.97 8.50 8.12
CA SER A 339 -19.00 9.03 6.73
C SER A 339 -17.99 10.15 6.46
N LEU A 340 -17.38 10.70 7.52
CA LEU A 340 -16.33 11.73 7.45
C LEU A 340 -14.91 11.14 7.47
N LEU A 341 -14.77 9.82 7.48
CA LEU A 341 -13.49 9.12 7.40
C LEU A 341 -13.15 8.79 5.94
N ASP A 342 -11.88 8.91 5.57
CA ASP A 342 -11.33 8.64 4.23
C ASP A 342 -10.71 7.24 4.11
N PHE A 343 -11.26 6.27 4.85
CA PHE A 343 -10.79 4.89 4.84
C PHE A 343 -11.22 4.12 3.59
N GLY A 344 -10.39 3.16 3.17
CA GLY A 344 -10.61 2.37 1.96
C GLY A 344 -11.92 1.59 1.96
N LYS A 345 -12.37 1.11 3.13
CA LYS A 345 -13.71 0.54 3.31
C LYS A 345 -14.21 0.78 4.72
N ILE A 346 -15.48 1.15 4.86
CA ILE A 346 -16.16 1.25 6.16
C ILE A 346 -17.41 0.37 6.11
N THR A 347 -17.56 -0.49 7.10
CA THR A 347 -18.72 -1.38 7.24
C THR A 347 -19.34 -1.15 8.60
N TYR A 348 -20.66 -1.07 8.63
CA TYR A 348 -21.46 -0.94 9.84
C TYR A 348 -22.39 -2.15 9.92
N ALA A 349 -22.35 -2.87 11.03
CA ALA A 349 -23.27 -3.94 11.36
C ALA A 349 -24.02 -3.58 12.65
N SER A 350 -25.35 -3.60 12.60
CA SER A 350 -26.17 -3.56 13.82
C SER A 350 -26.22 -4.95 14.40
N ALA A 351 -25.77 -5.08 15.65
CA ALA A 351 -25.63 -6.37 16.31
C ALA A 351 -25.93 -6.24 17.81
N PRO A 352 -27.18 -5.87 18.18
CA PRO A 352 -27.57 -5.73 19.57
C PRO A 352 -27.34 -7.04 20.32
N LEU A 353 -27.07 -6.94 21.63
CA LEU A 353 -27.04 -8.11 22.50
C LEU A 353 -28.40 -8.83 22.47
N PRO A 354 -28.44 -10.17 22.59
CA PRO A 354 -29.70 -10.90 22.56
C PRO A 354 -30.70 -10.36 23.59
N ALA A 355 -31.91 -10.00 23.13
CA ALA A 355 -32.94 -9.42 23.99
C ALA A 355 -33.25 -10.28 25.24
N SER A 356 -33.15 -11.61 25.10
CA SER A 356 -33.30 -12.58 26.21
C SER A 356 -32.32 -12.39 27.37
N TRP A 357 -31.17 -11.73 27.14
CA TRP A 357 -30.18 -11.46 28.20
C TRP A 357 -30.64 -10.35 29.13
N ASN A 358 -31.54 -9.47 28.68
CA ASN A 358 -32.07 -8.33 29.44
C ASN A 358 -30.95 -7.43 30.03
N HIS A 359 -29.92 -7.18 29.22
CA HIS A 359 -28.77 -6.36 29.57
C HIS A 359 -28.34 -5.49 28.38
N SER A 360 -28.06 -4.22 28.63
CA SER A 360 -27.30 -3.38 27.69
C SER A 360 -25.79 -3.57 27.89
N PRO A 361 -24.95 -3.29 26.88
CA PRO A 361 -23.49 -3.33 27.03
C PRO A 361 -22.99 -2.52 28.24
N GLN A 362 -23.52 -1.31 28.44
CA GLN A 362 -23.18 -0.47 29.59
C GLN A 362 -23.59 -1.13 30.90
N SER A 363 -24.76 -1.77 30.99
CA SER A 363 -25.19 -2.44 32.21
C SER A 363 -24.27 -3.59 32.61
N LEU A 364 -23.73 -4.31 31.62
CA LEU A 364 -22.75 -5.38 31.83
C LEU A 364 -21.43 -4.81 32.32
N ILE A 365 -20.93 -3.75 31.68
CA ILE A 365 -19.68 -3.09 32.06
C ILE A 365 -19.77 -2.57 33.50
N HIS A 366 -20.86 -1.91 33.91
CA HIS A 366 -20.97 -1.31 35.24
C HIS A 366 -21.14 -2.34 36.37
N ASN A 367 -21.84 -3.44 36.13
CA ASN A 367 -22.27 -4.34 37.21
C ASN A 367 -21.54 -5.69 37.27
N ARG A 368 -20.60 -5.94 36.35
CA ARG A 368 -19.93 -7.26 36.24
C ARG A 368 -19.23 -7.74 37.51
N LEU A 369 -18.62 -6.84 38.28
CA LEU A 369 -17.94 -7.19 39.52
C LEU A 369 -18.90 -7.47 40.70
N ASN A 370 -20.15 -7.04 40.58
CA ASN A 370 -21.13 -7.09 41.67
C ASN A 370 -22.08 -8.29 41.55
N SER A 371 -22.05 -9.03 40.45
CA SER A 371 -22.98 -10.15 40.20
C SER A 371 -22.39 -11.20 39.26
N THR A 372 -22.36 -12.45 39.70
CA THR A 372 -21.94 -13.61 38.88
C THR A 372 -22.81 -13.78 37.63
N LYS A 373 -24.10 -13.42 37.70
CA LYS A 373 -25.01 -13.43 36.56
C LYS A 373 -24.68 -12.34 35.54
N VAL A 374 -24.29 -11.15 35.98
CA VAL A 374 -23.86 -10.08 35.07
C VAL A 374 -22.51 -10.43 34.45
N GLN A 375 -21.58 -10.99 35.24
CA GLN A 375 -20.31 -11.49 34.72
C GLN A 375 -20.51 -12.53 33.61
N TYR A 376 -21.48 -13.46 33.76
CA TYR A 376 -21.84 -14.42 32.71
C TYR A 376 -22.15 -13.72 31.38
N TYR A 377 -23.05 -12.74 31.38
CA TYR A 377 -23.47 -12.07 30.15
C TYR A 377 -22.39 -11.14 29.60
N HIS A 378 -21.55 -10.58 30.46
CA HIS A 378 -20.34 -9.87 30.05
C HIS A 378 -19.38 -10.79 29.29
N ASP A 379 -19.09 -11.99 29.82
CA ASP A 379 -18.24 -12.98 29.13
C ASP A 379 -18.85 -13.38 27.78
N MET A 380 -20.17 -13.63 27.75
CA MET A 380 -20.87 -13.97 26.52
C MET A 380 -20.86 -12.84 25.47
N ALA A 381 -20.88 -11.57 25.90
CA ALA A 381 -20.73 -10.44 24.99
C ALA A 381 -19.32 -10.40 24.36
N LEU A 382 -18.26 -10.73 25.12
CA LEU A 382 -16.91 -10.88 24.59
C LEU A 382 -16.83 -12.04 23.59
N VAL A 383 -17.37 -13.21 23.93
CA VAL A 383 -17.48 -14.37 23.00
C VAL A 383 -18.13 -13.94 21.68
N TYR A 384 -19.23 -13.18 21.79
CA TYR A 384 -19.97 -12.69 20.64
C TYR A 384 -19.12 -11.74 19.77
N ALA A 385 -18.35 -10.84 20.38
CA ALA A 385 -17.44 -9.95 19.65
C ALA A 385 -16.33 -10.73 18.93
N TYR A 386 -15.65 -11.67 19.60
CA TYR A 386 -14.62 -12.52 18.97
C TYR A 386 -15.17 -13.33 17.80
N ASN A 387 -16.34 -13.98 17.97
CA ASN A 387 -16.95 -14.76 16.90
C ASN A 387 -17.35 -13.91 15.70
N ASN A 388 -17.87 -12.70 15.91
CA ASN A 388 -18.17 -11.80 14.81
C ASN A 388 -16.92 -11.32 14.10
N MET A 389 -15.84 -11.01 14.84
CA MET A 389 -14.56 -10.68 14.26
C MET A 389 -14.04 -11.81 13.36
N LEU A 390 -14.12 -13.07 13.80
CA LEU A 390 -13.73 -14.25 13.01
C LEU A 390 -14.55 -14.43 11.73
N LEU A 391 -15.85 -14.11 11.78
CA LEU A 391 -16.78 -14.30 10.67
C LEU A 391 -16.79 -13.15 9.67
N SER A 392 -16.43 -11.93 10.09
CA SER A 392 -16.59 -10.71 9.29
C SER A 392 -15.30 -10.11 8.74
N CYS A 393 -14.13 -10.56 9.22
CA CYS A 393 -12.83 -10.01 8.84
C CYS A 393 -12.05 -10.97 7.92
N ASP A 394 -11.51 -10.43 6.82
CA ASP A 394 -10.90 -11.19 5.72
C ASP A 394 -9.53 -10.63 5.27
N THR A 395 -9.02 -9.60 5.93
CA THR A 395 -7.72 -9.00 5.63
C THR A 395 -6.57 -9.83 6.22
N GLU A 396 -5.30 -9.55 5.90
CA GLU A 396 -4.17 -10.29 6.47
C GLU A 396 -3.99 -10.04 7.98
N TYR A 397 -4.31 -8.81 8.41
CA TYR A 397 -4.23 -8.39 9.82
C TYR A 397 -5.55 -7.81 10.29
N VAL A 398 -5.94 -8.17 11.51
CA VAL A 398 -7.14 -7.64 12.17
C VAL A 398 -6.73 -6.99 13.49
N LEU A 399 -6.93 -5.68 13.62
CA LEU A 399 -6.80 -4.96 14.86
C LEU A 399 -8.13 -4.95 15.59
N ALA A 400 -8.22 -5.70 16.70
CA ALA A 400 -9.28 -5.50 17.67
C ALA A 400 -9.01 -4.22 18.46
N LEU A 401 -9.98 -3.30 18.44
CA LEU A 401 -9.88 -2.00 19.10
C LEU A 401 -11.18 -1.68 19.81
N GLU A 402 -11.13 -1.46 21.13
CA GLU A 402 -12.28 -1.04 21.93
C GLU A 402 -12.69 0.41 21.61
N ASP A 403 -13.98 0.72 21.65
CA ASP A 403 -14.53 2.05 21.39
C ASP A 403 -14.20 3.10 22.48
N ASP A 404 -13.61 2.68 23.60
CA ASP A 404 -13.00 3.53 24.62
C ASP A 404 -11.46 3.50 24.64
N VAL A 405 -10.82 2.96 23.59
CA VAL A 405 -9.35 3.02 23.41
C VAL A 405 -9.01 3.93 22.23
N ALA A 406 -8.17 4.94 22.48
CA ALA A 406 -7.67 5.87 21.47
C ALA A 406 -6.20 5.58 21.13
N LEU A 407 -5.90 5.58 19.83
CA LEU A 407 -4.57 5.32 19.30
C LEU A 407 -3.76 6.61 19.12
N SER A 408 -2.44 6.55 19.36
CA SER A 408 -1.51 7.56 18.85
C SER A 408 -1.38 7.45 17.31
N PRO A 409 -0.95 8.51 16.60
CA PRO A 409 -0.76 8.48 15.15
C PRO A 409 0.07 7.29 14.63
N ASP A 410 1.16 6.96 15.30
CA ASP A 410 2.10 5.91 14.91
C ASP A 410 1.74 4.51 15.42
N SER A 411 0.71 4.39 16.27
CA SER A 411 0.33 3.13 16.95
C SER A 411 0.15 1.96 15.98
N LEU A 412 -0.61 2.17 14.90
CA LEU A 412 -0.89 1.11 13.93
C LEU A 412 0.39 0.64 13.22
N SER A 413 1.23 1.59 12.78
CA SER A 413 2.53 1.29 12.15
C SER A 413 3.45 0.52 13.10
N MET A 414 3.49 0.90 14.38
CA MET A 414 4.29 0.22 15.39
C MET A 414 3.79 -1.18 15.72
N LEU A 415 2.46 -1.39 15.83
CA LEU A 415 1.88 -2.73 16.02
C LEU A 415 2.26 -3.65 14.87
N ILE A 416 2.13 -3.16 13.64
CA ILE A 416 2.46 -3.93 12.43
C ILE A 416 3.95 -4.29 12.42
N LYS A 417 4.85 -3.32 12.69
CA LYS A 417 6.30 -3.54 12.78
C LYS A 417 6.71 -4.48 13.92
N THR A 418 5.85 -4.66 14.93
CA THR A 418 6.11 -5.58 16.04
C THR A 418 5.97 -7.04 15.60
N ILE A 419 5.20 -7.33 14.54
CA ILE A 419 5.04 -8.69 14.00
C ILE A 419 6.37 -9.18 13.40
N ARG A 420 6.97 -10.19 14.04
CA ARG A 420 8.11 -10.96 13.48
C ARG A 420 7.54 -12.13 12.71
N TYR A 421 7.65 -12.09 11.39
CA TYR A 421 7.07 -13.10 10.51
C TYR A 421 8.05 -14.27 10.27
N PRO A 422 7.59 -15.54 10.28
CA PRO A 422 6.20 -16.01 10.48
C PRO A 422 5.79 -16.30 11.93
N GLU A 423 6.68 -16.12 12.90
CA GLU A 423 6.54 -16.68 14.26
C GLU A 423 5.50 -15.95 15.12
N THR A 424 5.30 -14.65 14.88
CA THR A 424 4.38 -13.83 15.68
C THR A 424 2.97 -13.95 15.12
N VAL A 425 2.03 -14.33 15.98
CA VAL A 425 0.59 -14.45 15.66
C VAL A 425 -0.21 -13.22 16.09
N ALA A 426 0.29 -12.48 17.08
CA ALA A 426 -0.33 -11.25 17.54
C ALA A 426 0.70 -10.24 18.05
N ALA A 427 0.48 -8.96 17.75
CA ALA A 427 1.16 -7.82 18.35
C ALA A 427 0.15 -6.99 19.15
N VAL A 428 0.50 -6.61 20.38
CA VAL A 428 -0.43 -5.91 21.27
C VAL A 428 0.19 -4.62 21.81
N ALA A 429 -0.66 -3.64 22.09
CA ALA A 429 -0.30 -2.46 22.86
C ALA A 429 -1.04 -2.49 24.19
N SER A 430 -0.29 -2.42 25.30
CA SER A 430 -0.88 -2.43 26.63
C SER A 430 -1.43 -1.06 27.03
N TYR A 431 -2.59 -1.08 27.67
CA TYR A 431 -3.25 0.08 28.28
C TYR A 431 -3.62 -0.21 29.74
N PRO A 432 -3.76 0.81 30.61
CA PRO A 432 -4.09 0.60 32.02
C PRO A 432 -5.55 0.15 32.20
N CYS A 433 -5.79 -0.85 33.05
CA CYS A 433 -7.11 -1.25 33.50
C CYS A 433 -7.70 -0.16 34.42
N HIS A 434 -8.84 0.43 34.06
CA HIS A 434 -9.48 1.46 34.89
C HIS A 434 -9.90 1.00 36.29
N LEU A 435 -10.17 -0.30 36.48
CA LEU A 435 -10.66 -0.82 37.77
C LEU A 435 -9.54 -1.11 38.75
N GLN A 436 -8.39 -1.55 38.26
CA GLN A 436 -7.32 -2.11 39.10
C GLN A 436 -5.96 -1.45 38.88
N GLY A 437 -5.83 -0.55 37.88
CA GLY A 437 -4.63 0.26 37.62
C GLY A 437 -3.45 -0.48 36.97
N TYR A 438 -3.49 -1.81 36.88
CA TYR A 438 -2.46 -2.62 36.21
C TYR A 438 -2.56 -2.54 34.68
N GLN A 439 -1.52 -2.99 34.00
CA GLN A 439 -1.44 -3.06 32.53
C GLN A 439 -2.20 -4.26 31.96
N MET A 440 -2.99 -4.05 30.90
CA MET A 440 -3.79 -5.07 30.20
C MET A 440 -2.95 -5.98 29.27
N ALA A 441 -1.83 -6.47 29.80
CA ALA A 441 -0.99 -7.53 29.23
C ALA A 441 -0.43 -8.37 30.39
N TRP A 442 -0.17 -9.66 30.18
CA TRP A 442 0.29 -10.55 31.24
C TRP A 442 1.29 -11.61 30.78
N LYS A 443 1.99 -12.15 31.77
CA LYS A 443 2.73 -13.42 31.68
C LYS A 443 2.16 -14.43 32.66
N LEU A 444 2.25 -15.71 32.36
CA LEU A 444 1.86 -16.76 33.28
C LEU A 444 2.91 -16.92 34.39
N GLY A 445 2.44 -16.91 35.63
CA GLY A 445 3.25 -17.33 36.78
C GLY A 445 3.51 -18.84 36.76
N ARG A 446 4.38 -19.31 37.66
CA ARG A 446 4.64 -20.75 37.84
C ARG A 446 3.40 -21.56 38.22
N ASN A 447 2.40 -20.89 38.78
CA ASN A 447 1.10 -21.45 39.16
C ASN A 447 0.07 -21.43 38.01
N GLY A 448 0.44 -20.97 36.81
CA GLY A 448 -0.45 -20.86 35.65
C GLY A 448 -1.36 -19.62 35.67
N TYR A 449 -1.28 -18.76 36.68
CA TYR A 449 -2.13 -17.56 36.75
C TYR A 449 -1.50 -16.36 36.04
N PRO A 450 -2.30 -15.51 35.35
CA PRO A 450 -1.83 -14.25 34.79
C PRO A 450 -1.22 -13.33 35.84
N LYS A 451 -0.03 -12.83 35.54
CA LYS A 451 0.64 -11.77 36.28
C LYS A 451 0.70 -10.52 35.41
N HIS A 452 -0.03 -9.50 35.82
CA HIS A 452 -0.08 -8.19 35.16
C HIS A 452 1.00 -7.25 35.71
N PRO A 453 1.72 -6.51 34.86
CA PRO A 453 2.61 -5.44 35.32
C PRO A 453 1.82 -4.29 35.96
N ALA A 454 2.29 -3.80 37.11
CA ALA A 454 1.68 -2.65 37.79
C ALA A 454 1.89 -1.33 37.02
N LYS A 455 2.91 -1.26 36.16
CA LYS A 455 3.28 -0.09 35.37
C LYS A 455 3.64 -0.53 33.95
N LYS A 456 3.49 0.39 33.00
CA LYS A 456 3.93 0.22 31.60
C LYS A 456 5.45 -0.03 31.57
N LEU A 457 5.87 -1.06 30.83
CA LEU A 457 7.27 -1.40 30.65
C LEU A 457 7.85 -0.63 29.43
N ARG A 458 8.99 -1.08 28.89
CA ARG A 458 9.63 -0.50 27.69
C ARG A 458 10.09 -1.58 26.74
N GLY A 459 10.15 -1.27 25.44
CA GLY A 459 10.60 -2.19 24.40
C GLY A 459 9.54 -3.21 24.00
N ILE A 460 9.98 -4.20 23.21
CA ILE A 460 9.13 -5.32 22.75
C ILE A 460 9.43 -6.56 23.58
N GLU A 461 8.39 -7.19 24.11
CA GLU A 461 8.50 -8.36 24.97
C GLU A 461 7.50 -9.45 24.56
N LYS A 462 7.94 -10.72 24.58
CA LYS A 462 7.04 -11.86 24.48
C LYS A 462 6.18 -11.98 25.74
N ILE A 463 4.87 -12.07 25.57
CA ILE A 463 3.88 -12.16 26.64
C ILE A 463 2.98 -13.39 26.42
N ASP A 464 2.16 -13.71 27.42
CA ASP A 464 1.23 -14.85 27.34
C ASP A 464 -0.20 -14.45 26.97
N GLY A 465 -0.53 -13.16 27.06
CA GLY A 465 -1.78 -12.62 26.52
C GLY A 465 -2.05 -11.16 26.90
N ALA A 466 -3.08 -10.59 26.29
CA ALA A 466 -3.49 -9.20 26.49
C ALA A 466 -5.02 -9.03 26.45
N GLY A 467 -5.49 -7.84 26.80
CA GLY A 467 -6.89 -7.49 26.65
C GLY A 467 -7.30 -7.36 25.17
N PHE A 468 -8.58 -7.54 24.90
CA PHE A 468 -9.14 -7.37 23.54
C PHE A 468 -8.87 -5.98 22.94
N GLY A 469 -8.85 -4.93 23.76
CA GLY A 469 -9.02 -3.55 23.29
C GLY A 469 -7.89 -2.88 22.52
N CYS A 470 -6.74 -3.53 22.32
CA CYS A 470 -5.74 -3.07 21.34
C CYS A 470 -4.79 -4.20 20.93
N SER A 471 -5.33 -5.17 20.19
CA SER A 471 -4.62 -6.38 19.78
C SER A 471 -4.68 -6.59 18.26
N LEU A 472 -3.52 -6.53 17.60
CA LEU A 472 -3.36 -6.81 16.17
C LEU A 472 -3.06 -8.29 15.97
N PHE A 473 -3.97 -9.01 15.35
CA PHE A 473 -3.86 -10.43 15.08
C PHE A 473 -3.53 -10.69 13.61
N ARG A 474 -2.80 -11.78 13.35
CA ARG A 474 -2.74 -12.38 12.02
C ARG A 474 -3.99 -13.19 11.76
N THR A 475 -4.66 -12.93 10.64
CA THR A 475 -5.91 -13.62 10.30
C THR A 475 -5.72 -15.12 10.15
N ALA A 476 -4.58 -15.59 9.62
CA ALA A 476 -4.28 -17.02 9.57
C ALA A 476 -4.30 -17.69 10.95
N ALA A 477 -3.84 -17.00 12.01
CA ALA A 477 -3.89 -17.52 13.37
C ALA A 477 -5.31 -17.43 13.97
N LEU A 478 -6.05 -16.37 13.63
CA LEU A 478 -7.46 -16.23 14.00
C LEU A 478 -8.34 -17.33 13.38
N SER A 479 -8.20 -17.59 12.07
CA SER A 479 -9.00 -18.59 11.35
C SER A 479 -8.70 -20.03 11.76
N ALA A 480 -7.57 -20.29 12.41
CA ALA A 480 -7.24 -21.59 12.98
C ALA A 480 -7.94 -21.84 14.34
N MET A 481 -8.57 -20.83 14.92
CA MET A 481 -9.26 -20.96 16.20
C MET A 481 -10.60 -21.67 16.04
N PRO A 482 -11.01 -22.48 17.02
CA PRO A 482 -12.38 -22.95 17.08
C PRO A 482 -13.34 -21.76 17.22
N ILE A 483 -14.59 -21.94 16.76
CA ILE A 483 -15.67 -21.02 17.14
C ILE A 483 -15.70 -20.97 18.66
N TYR A 484 -15.65 -19.75 19.15
CA TYR A 484 -15.44 -19.45 20.54
C TYR A 484 -16.72 -19.71 21.35
N THR A 485 -16.58 -20.45 22.44
CA THR A 485 -17.63 -20.75 23.41
C THR A 485 -17.13 -20.45 24.81
N ARG A 486 -18.02 -20.07 25.73
CA ARG A 486 -17.64 -19.85 27.13
C ARG A 486 -17.14 -21.17 27.75
N ALA A 487 -15.91 -21.19 28.24
CA ALA A 487 -15.36 -22.31 29.00
C ALA A 487 -15.77 -22.21 30.47
N TYR A 488 -16.26 -23.32 31.05
CA TYR A 488 -16.76 -23.36 32.43
C TYR A 488 -15.68 -23.71 33.48
N GLU A 489 -14.54 -24.27 33.07
CA GLU A 489 -13.60 -24.95 33.99
C GLU A 489 -12.15 -24.42 33.98
N ALA A 490 -11.79 -23.47 33.12
CA ALA A 490 -10.43 -22.92 33.07
C ALA A 490 -10.34 -21.67 33.95
N LEU A 491 -9.68 -21.78 35.10
CA LEU A 491 -9.11 -20.62 35.77
C LEU A 491 -7.95 -20.09 34.91
N PRO A 492 -7.85 -18.77 34.69
CA PRO A 492 -8.69 -17.67 35.20
C PRO A 492 -9.99 -17.42 34.40
N HIS A 493 -11.02 -16.94 35.11
CA HIS A 493 -12.43 -16.84 34.66
C HIS A 493 -12.78 -15.73 33.64
N TRP A 494 -11.86 -15.28 32.78
CA TRP A 494 -12.15 -14.20 31.83
C TRP A 494 -11.74 -14.56 30.41
N TYR A 495 -12.54 -14.09 29.44
CA TYR A 495 -12.56 -14.68 28.11
C TYR A 495 -11.28 -14.47 27.29
N ASP A 496 -10.65 -13.30 27.42
CA ASP A 496 -9.40 -13.02 26.72
C ASP A 496 -8.31 -14.06 27.05
N TYR A 497 -8.28 -14.56 28.29
CA TYR A 497 -7.33 -15.60 28.66
C TYR A 497 -7.45 -16.84 27.76
N ASN A 498 -8.68 -17.33 27.54
CA ASN A 498 -8.93 -18.51 26.72
C ASN A 498 -8.58 -18.27 25.25
N ALA A 499 -8.87 -17.07 24.73
CA ALA A 499 -8.53 -16.70 23.36
C ALA A 499 -7.01 -16.67 23.15
N PHE A 500 -6.28 -16.04 24.07
CA PHE A 500 -4.82 -15.95 24.01
C PHE A 500 -4.13 -17.28 24.33
N GLU A 501 -4.73 -18.16 25.12
CA GLU A 501 -4.26 -19.54 25.28
C GLU A 501 -4.25 -20.30 23.96
N HIS A 502 -5.32 -20.20 23.15
CA HIS A 502 -5.34 -20.81 21.83
C HIS A 502 -4.33 -20.16 20.88
N LEU A 503 -4.21 -18.81 20.88
CA LEU A 503 -3.20 -18.11 20.06
C LEU A 503 -1.78 -18.62 20.30
N ARG A 504 -1.41 -18.83 21.57
CA ARG A 504 -0.06 -19.31 21.95
C ARG A 504 0.29 -20.66 21.35
N THR A 505 -0.70 -21.49 21.02
CA THR A 505 -0.46 -22.77 20.34
C THR A 505 -0.05 -22.60 18.88
N GLN A 506 -0.33 -21.43 18.28
CA GLN A 506 -0.07 -21.12 16.87
C GLN A 506 1.21 -20.30 16.67
N GLY A 507 1.70 -19.62 17.72
CA GLY A 507 2.96 -18.86 17.66
C GLY A 507 3.11 -17.85 18.80
N GLU A 508 4.01 -16.88 18.61
CA GLU A 508 4.36 -15.89 19.62
C GLU A 508 3.38 -14.71 19.67
N ILE A 509 3.10 -14.23 20.89
CA ILE A 509 2.41 -12.96 21.12
C ILE A 509 3.44 -11.97 21.66
N LEU A 510 3.55 -10.82 21.02
CA LEU A 510 4.50 -9.77 21.39
C LEU A 510 3.75 -8.53 21.86
N CYS A 511 4.11 -8.01 23.02
CA CYS A 511 3.68 -6.70 23.50
C CYS A 511 4.74 -5.66 23.13
N ASN A 512 4.34 -4.61 22.45
CA ASN A 512 5.18 -3.44 22.25
C ASN A 512 4.80 -2.38 23.27
N TRP A 513 5.63 -2.28 24.31
CA TRP A 513 5.41 -1.37 25.42
C TRP A 513 5.70 0.09 25.08
N ASP A 514 6.29 0.39 23.92
CA ASP A 514 6.58 1.76 23.50
C ASP A 514 5.40 2.41 22.76
N ILE A 515 4.34 1.65 22.47
CA ILE A 515 3.13 2.16 21.80
C ILE A 515 2.25 2.89 22.81
N ASP A 516 1.96 4.16 22.56
CA ASP A 516 1.08 4.97 23.39
C ASP A 516 -0.39 4.82 22.98
N VAL A 517 -1.15 4.14 23.85
CA VAL A 517 -2.60 3.97 23.76
C VAL A 517 -3.26 4.57 24.99
N GLU A 518 -4.35 5.30 24.77
CA GLU A 518 -5.14 5.88 25.85
C GLU A 518 -6.41 5.07 26.07
N HIS A 519 -6.59 4.56 27.29
CA HIS A 519 -7.88 4.05 27.75
C HIS A 519 -8.68 5.24 28.30
N MET A 520 -9.70 5.66 27.56
CA MET A 520 -10.46 6.86 27.83
C MET A 520 -11.40 6.66 29.01
N GLN A 521 -11.36 7.56 29.98
CA GLN A 521 -12.29 7.53 31.10
C GLN A 521 -13.72 7.79 30.62
N THR A 522 -14.57 6.80 30.79
CA THR A 522 -16.02 6.91 30.66
C THR A 522 -16.63 7.20 32.04
N ASN A 523 -17.87 7.70 32.10
CA ASN A 523 -18.60 7.92 33.37
C ASN A 523 -18.92 6.57 34.08
N ARG A 524 -17.90 5.89 34.59
CA ARG A 524 -18.03 4.71 35.45
C ARG A 524 -18.10 5.21 36.89
N SER A 525 -19.14 4.86 37.63
CA SER A 525 -19.15 5.13 39.08
C SER A 525 -17.91 4.45 39.71
N PRO A 526 -17.09 5.16 40.49
CA PRO A 526 -16.00 4.52 41.21
C PRO A 526 -16.60 3.52 42.21
N LEU A 527 -16.39 2.22 41.98
CA LEU A 527 -16.74 1.21 42.96
C LEU A 527 -15.80 1.38 44.16
N ALA A 528 -16.39 1.43 45.35
CA ALA A 528 -15.68 1.43 46.62
C ALA A 528 -14.68 0.26 46.66
N ASN A 529 -13.43 0.57 47.04
CA ASN A 529 -12.32 -0.33 47.36
C ASN A 529 -12.73 -1.81 47.52
N VAL A 530 -12.69 -2.59 46.44
CA VAL A 530 -12.67 -4.05 46.54
C VAL A 530 -11.25 -4.43 46.95
N PRO A 531 -11.05 -5.13 48.08
CA PRO A 531 -9.71 -5.46 48.56
C PRO A 531 -8.97 -6.29 47.51
N ILE A 532 -7.71 -5.94 47.29
CA ILE A 532 -6.76 -6.78 46.55
C ILE A 532 -6.72 -8.12 47.29
N ALA A 533 -7.14 -9.20 46.63
CA ALA A 533 -6.83 -10.56 47.08
C ALA A 533 -5.31 -10.75 46.98
N THR A 534 -4.61 -10.29 48.00
CA THR A 534 -3.22 -10.62 48.29
C THR A 534 -3.25 -12.02 48.89
N ASN A 535 -3.19 -13.05 48.05
CA ASN A 535 -2.90 -14.40 48.53
C ASN A 535 -1.45 -14.75 48.21
N ALA A 536 -0.79 -15.18 49.28
CA ALA A 536 0.64 -15.46 49.46
C ALA A 536 1.23 -16.50 48.50
#